data_AF-A0A7Y8FE77-F1
#
_entry.id   AF-A0A7Y8FE77-F1
#
_cell.length_a   1.000
_cell.length_b   1.000
_cell.length_c   1.000
_cell.angle_alpha   90.00
_cell.angle_beta   90.00
_cell.angle_gamma   90.00
#
_symmetry.space_group_name_H-M   'P 1'
#
loop_
_entity.id
_entity.type
_entity.pdbx_description
1 polymer ?
#
loop_
_entity_poly.entity_id
_entity_poly.type
_entity_poly.pdbx_seq_one_letter_code
_entity_poly.pdbx_strand_id
1 'polypeptide(L)' 'MHVFHIDSSISDEMSINRQLSSNIVARLREIHPALEVTYRDLMQSQLSNHRHFNSPSRRRRMVPQL' A
#
# COMPACT_ATOMS: atom_id res chain seq x y z
N MET A 1 13.18 -13.00 12.26
CA MET A 1 12.73 -12.80 10.86
C MET A 1 11.72 -11.67 10.87
N HIS A 2 11.60 -10.90 9.79
CA HIS A 2 10.62 -9.83 9.67
C HIS A 2 9.62 -10.15 8.54
N VAL A 3 8.33 -9.99 8.81
CA VAL A 3 7.25 -10.12 7.82
C VAL A 3 6.56 -8.77 7.67
N PHE A 4 6.43 -8.32 6.44
CA PHE A 4 5.65 -7.13 6.12
C PHE A 4 4.33 -7.55 5.48
N HIS A 5 3.25 -7.50 6.25
CA HIS A 5 1.90 -7.84 5.80
C HIS A 5 1.23 -6.60 5.22
N ILE A 6 1.14 -6.55 3.89
CA ILE A 6 0.45 -5.49 3.15
C ILE A 6 -0.93 -6.00 2.75
N ASP A 7 -1.96 -5.22 3.05
CA ASP A 7 -3.33 -5.51 2.65
C ASP A 7 -3.88 -4.41 1.72
N SER A 8 -4.42 -4.83 0.58
CA SER A 8 -5.05 -3.97 -0.42
C SER A 8 -6.53 -4.30 -0.63
N SER A 9 -7.14 -5.05 0.28
CA SER A 9 -8.54 -5.45 0.20
C SER A 9 -9.44 -4.22 0.34
N ILE A 10 -10.28 -3.96 -0.67
CA ILE A 10 -11.24 -2.85 -0.70
C ILE A 10 -12.41 -3.09 0.27
N SER A 11 -12.77 -4.34 0.49
CA SER A 11 -13.84 -4.73 1.41
C SER A 11 -13.38 -4.70 2.87
N ASP A 12 -14.28 -4.21 3.73
CA ASP A 12 -14.15 -4.16 5.19
C ASP A 12 -14.04 -5.56 5.84
N GLU A 13 -14.35 -5.68 7.13
CA GLU A 13 -14.10 -6.85 8.00
C GLU A 13 -14.57 -8.21 7.45
N MET A 14 -15.52 -8.25 6.50
CA MET A 14 -15.98 -9.48 5.85
C MET A 14 -15.09 -9.97 4.68
N SER A 15 -13.96 -9.32 4.41
CA SER A 15 -13.02 -9.76 3.35
C SER A 15 -12.39 -11.13 3.68
N ILE A 16 -12.75 -12.15 2.90
CA ILE A 16 -12.20 -13.51 3.02
C ILE A 16 -10.67 -13.49 2.86
N ASN A 17 -10.14 -12.67 1.95
CA ASN A 17 -8.70 -12.55 1.71
C ASN A 17 -7.95 -11.94 2.92
N ARG A 18 -8.54 -10.93 3.56
CA ARG A 18 -8.01 -10.31 4.77
C ARG A 18 -7.97 -11.32 5.92
N GLN A 19 -9.05 -12.08 6.10
CA GLN A 19 -9.12 -13.14 7.12
C GLN A 19 -8.09 -14.24 6.87
N LEU A 20 -8.00 -14.74 5.63
CA LEU A 20 -7.04 -15.79 5.26
C LEU A 20 -5.60 -15.34 5.51
N SER A 21 -5.21 -14.17 5.01
CA SER A 21 -3.84 -13.65 5.18
C SER A 21 -3.51 -13.37 6.65
N SER A 22 -4.45 -12.83 7.43
CA SER A 22 -4.30 -12.65 8.88
C SER A 22 -4.08 -13.98 9.61
N ASN A 23 -4.85 -15.02 9.27
CA ASN A 23 -4.72 -16.34 9.89
C ASN A 23 -3.36 -16.99 9.60
N ILE A 24 -2.82 -16.78 8.38
CA ILE A 24 -1.47 -17.24 8.03
C ILE A 24 -0.42 -16.55 8.90
N VAL A 25 -0.50 -15.22 9.04
CA VAL A 25 0.44 -14.46 9.88
C VAL A 25 0.33 -14.86 11.36
N ALA A 26 -0.88 -15.09 11.86
CA ALA A 26 -1.10 -15.59 13.22
C ALA A 26 -0.39 -16.93 13.43
N ARG A 27 -0.57 -17.88 12.50
CA ARG A 27 0.10 -19.18 12.57
C ARG A 27 1.62 -19.08 12.49
N LEU A 28 2.15 -18.15 11.69
CA LEU A 28 3.59 -17.91 11.61
C LEU A 28 4.17 -17.38 12.92
N ARG A 29 3.44 -16.51 13.64
CA ARG A 29 3.86 -16.03 14.97
C ARG A 29 3.88 -17.14 16.02
N GLU A 30 2.95 -18.09 15.95
CA GLU A 30 2.95 -19.25 16.85
C GLU A 30 4.18 -20.14 16.65
N ILE A 31 4.54 -20.41 15.38
CA ILE A 31 5.67 -21.28 15.04
C ILE A 31 7.01 -20.56 15.23
N HIS A 32 7.02 -19.23 15.10
CA HIS A 32 8.22 -18.39 15.22
C HIS A 32 7.98 -17.24 16.21
N PRO A 33 8.19 -17.44 17.52
CA PRO A 33 7.90 -16.42 18.54
C PRO A 33 8.72 -15.13 18.40
N ALA A 34 9.89 -15.20 17.76
CA ALA A 34 10.73 -14.03 17.45
C ALA A 34 10.41 -13.38 16.09
N LEU A 35 9.24 -13.69 15.51
CA LEU A 35 8.78 -13.10 14.25
C LEU A 35 8.25 -11.70 14.50
N GLU A 36 8.95 -10.72 13.94
CA GLU A 36 8.43 -9.35 13.87
C GLU A 36 7.49 -9.22 12.69
N VAL A 37 6.34 -8.60 12.90
CA VAL A 37 5.36 -8.37 11.83
C VAL A 37 4.98 -6.91 11.82
N THR A 38 5.21 -6.25 10.69
CA THR A 38 4.68 -4.93 10.41
C THR A 38 3.47 -5.09 9.50
N TYR A 39 2.33 -4.51 9.90
CA TYR A 39 1.09 -4.55 9.14
C TYR A 39 0.82 -3.19 8.48
N ARG A 40 0.34 -3.20 7.23
CA ARG A 40 -0.07 -1.99 6.51
C ARG A 40 -1.34 -2.22 5.70
N ASP A 41 -2.37 -1.46 6.03
CA ASP A 41 -3.59 -1.36 5.25
C ASP A 41 -3.48 -0.20 4.24
N LEU A 42 -3.54 -0.51 2.94
CA LEU A 42 -3.44 0.50 1.88
C LEU A 42 -4.74 1.27 1.63
N MET A 43 -5.88 0.76 2.07
CA MET A 43 -7.17 1.47 1.98
C MET A 43 -7.29 2.51 3.09
N GLN A 44 -6.86 2.18 4.31
CA GLN A 44 -6.89 3.11 5.45
C GLN A 44 -5.70 4.07 5.45
N SER A 45 -4.52 3.60 5.05
CA SER A 45 -3.32 4.44 4.91
C SER A 45 -3.06 4.69 3.43
N GLN A 46 -3.77 5.67 2.86
CA GLN A 46 -3.52 6.09 1.49
C GLN A 46 -2.03 6.41 1.31
N LEU A 47 -1.44 5.76 0.31
CA LEU A 47 -0.08 6.09 -0.10
C LEU A 47 -0.09 7.54 -0.56
N SER A 48 0.73 8.36 0.08
CA SER A 48 1.02 9.69 -0.44
C SER A 48 1.64 9.52 -1.81
N ASN A 49 0.90 9.87 -2.86
CA ASN A 49 1.45 9.96 -4.19
C ASN A 49 2.50 11.07 -4.14
N HIS A 50 3.79 10.72 -4.03
CA HIS A 50 4.87 11.66 -4.29
C HIS A 50 4.76 12.06 -5.76
N ARG A 51 3.93 13.08 -6.02
CA ARG A 51 3.93 13.80 -7.28
C ARG A 51 5.32 14.40 -7.37
N HIS A 52 6.19 13.76 -8.14
CA HIS A 52 7.44 14.36 -8.58
C HIS A 52 7.06 15.50 -9.55
N PHE A 53 6.53 16.59 -8.99
CA PHE A 53 6.31 17.85 -9.69
C PHE A 53 7.66 18.58 -9.68
N ASN A 54 8.55 18.17 -10.58
CA ASN A 54 9.64 19.06 -10.96
C ASN A 54 10.10 18.79 -12.39
N SER A 55 9.59 19.62 -13.30
CA SER A 55 10.42 20.27 -14.31
C SER A 55 9.80 21.64 -14.59
N PRO A 56 10.51 22.74 -14.32
CA PRO A 56 10.05 24.06 -14.72
C PRO A 56 10.11 24.18 -16.24
N SER A 57 9.08 24.80 -16.82
CA SER A 57 9.10 25.44 -18.14
C SER A 57 9.03 24.54 -19.39
N ARG A 58 7.92 23.84 -19.62
CA ARG A 58 7.49 23.63 -21.01
C ARG A 58 6.81 24.94 -21.47
N ARG A 59 7.62 25.85 -22.05
CA ARG A 59 7.16 27.11 -22.66
C ARG A 59 5.87 26.83 -23.42
N ARG A 60 4.81 27.57 -23.10
CA ARG A 60 3.60 27.69 -23.94
C ARG A 60 4.07 27.97 -25.36
N ARG A 61 3.96 26.98 -26.25
CA ARG A 61 4.01 27.24 -27.68
C ARG A 61 2.70 27.95 -27.98
N MET A 62 2.72 29.28 -28.05
CA MET A 62 1.61 30.04 -28.62
C MET A 62 1.46 29.53 -30.05
N VAL A 63 0.32 28.90 -30.32
CA VAL A 63 -0.12 28.61 -31.68
C VAL A 63 -0.68 29.93 -32.20
N PRO A 64 -0.17 30.51 -33.30
CA PRO A 64 -0.83 31.63 -33.93
C PRO A 64 -2.19 31.13 -34.41
N GLN A 65 -3.27 31.76 -33.96
CA GLN A 65 -4.57 31.53 -34.58
C GLN A 65 -4.55 32.26 -35.93
N LEU A 66 -4.82 31.50 -37.00
CA LEU A 66 -5.18 32.02 -38.31
C LEU A 66 -6.62 32.54 -38.27
#